data_AF-A0A8S0FWG2-F1
#
_entry.id   AF-A0A8S0FWG2-F1
#
_cell.length_a   1.000
_cell.length_b   1.000
_cell.length_c   1.000
_cell.angle_alpha   90.00
_cell.angle_beta   90.00
_cell.angle_gamma   90.00
#
_symmetry.space_group_name_H-M   'P 1'
#
loop_
_entity.id
_entity.type
_entity.pdbx_description
1 polymer ?
#
loop_
_entity_poly.entity_id
_entity_poly.type
_entity_poly.pdbx_seq_one_letter_code
_entity_poly.pdbx_strand_id
1 'polypeptide(L)' 'MTVYPRYPEYAAANYIKGLVEVKFDIGADGTVTRIVFLRSEPHNLFRDEVVKAMAKWRFEKNRPCQGVKRQFIFTPSRP' A
#
# COMPACT_ATOMS: atom_id res chain seq x y z
N MET A 1 4.66 9.44 9.66
CA MET A 1 3.34 8.78 9.87
C MET A 1 2.98 7.96 8.65
N THR A 2 2.54 6.72 8.86
CA THR A 2 2.01 5.84 7.80
C THR A 2 0.52 5.61 8.03
N VAL A 3 -0.24 5.57 6.94
CA VAL A 3 -1.69 5.33 6.93
C VAL A 3 -1.93 3.98 6.24
N TYR A 4 -2.77 3.13 6.81
CA TYR A 4 -3.10 1.87 6.14
C TYR A 4 -4.08 2.11 4.96
N PRO A 5 -3.93 1.37 3.85
CA PRO A 5 -4.92 1.33 2.76
C PRO A 5 -6.32 1.03 3.29
N ARG A 6 -7.32 1.72 2.74
CA ARG A 6 -8.70 1.38 3.06
C ARG A 6 -9.07 0.06 2.41
N TYR A 7 -9.97 -0.66 3.04
CA TYR A 7 -10.56 -1.85 2.45
C TYR A 7 -11.61 -1.40 1.41
N PRO A 8 -11.54 -1.84 0.13
CA PRO A 8 -12.55 -1.51 -0.87
C PRO A 8 -13.93 -2.03 -0.48
N GLU A 9 -14.97 -1.20 -0.56
CA GLU A 9 -16.34 -1.58 -0.18
C GLU A 9 -16.85 -2.81 -0.94
N TYR A 10 -16.57 -2.87 -2.25
CA TYR A 10 -16.90 -4.03 -3.08
C TYR A 10 -16.24 -5.32 -2.55
N ALA A 11 -14.98 -5.25 -2.14
CA ALA A 11 -14.27 -6.40 -1.60
C ALA A 11 -14.85 -6.82 -0.24
N ALA A 12 -15.27 -5.86 0.58
CA ALA A 12 -15.89 -6.13 1.87
C ALA A 12 -17.25 -6.82 1.71
N ALA A 13 -18.11 -6.29 0.84
CA ALA A 13 -19.43 -6.86 0.55
C ALA A 13 -19.38 -8.29 0.02
N ASN A 14 -18.30 -8.65 -0.68
CA ASN A 14 -18.10 -9.98 -1.27
C ASN A 14 -17.10 -10.85 -0.50
N TYR A 15 -16.67 -10.44 0.70
CA TYR A 15 -15.70 -11.16 1.54
C TYR A 15 -14.38 -11.54 0.81
N ILE A 16 -13.98 -10.73 -0.17
CA ILE A 16 -12.82 -10.98 -1.02
C ILE A 16 -11.57 -10.61 -0.25
N LYS A 17 -10.72 -11.58 0.05
CA LYS A 17 -9.38 -11.37 0.63
C LYS A 17 -8.40 -10.89 -0.43
N GLY A 18 -7.29 -10.28 -0.01
CA GLY A 18 -6.23 -9.93 -0.93
C GLY A 18 -4.86 -9.72 -0.30
N LEU A 19 -3.87 -9.64 -1.18
CA LEU A 19 -2.47 -9.42 -0.86
C LEU A 19 -1.89 -8.44 -1.87
N VAL A 20 -1.20 -7.42 -1.36
CA VAL A 20 -0.43 -6.49 -2.19
C VAL A 20 0.99 -6.39 -1.65
N GLU A 21 1.96 -6.61 -2.52
CA GLU A 21 3.38 -6.40 -2.24
C GLU A 21 3.90 -5.27 -3.14
N VAL A 22 4.55 -4.29 -2.52
CA VAL A 22 5.13 -3.13 -3.20
C VAL A 22 6.59 -2.98 -2.87
N LYS A 23 7.33 -2.43 -3.84
CA LYS A 23 8.67 -1.87 -3.69
C LYS A 23 8.58 -0.38 -3.97
N PHE A 24 9.21 0.45 -3.15
CA PHE A 24 9.20 1.91 -3.33
C PHE A 24 10.49 2.55 -2.80
N ASP A 25 10.67 3.82 -3.16
CA ASP A 25 11.78 4.64 -2.68
C ASP A 25 11.27 5.73 -1.74
N ILE A 26 12.10 6.17 -0.82
CA ILE A 26 11.86 7.28 0.10
C ILE A 26 12.78 8.44 -0.31
N GLY A 27 12.19 9.59 -0.64
CA GLY A 27 12.90 10.81 -0.99
C GLY A 27 13.53 11.50 0.22
N ALA A 28 14.42 12.45 -0.03
CA ALA A 28 15.08 13.24 1.03
C ALA A 28 14.09 14.10 1.84
N ASP A 29 12.94 14.44 1.26
CA ASP A 29 11.85 15.15 1.93
C ASP A 29 10.94 14.22 2.76
N GLY A 30 11.25 12.91 2.81
CA GLY A 30 10.49 11.90 3.52
C GLY A 30 9.24 11.42 2.76
N THR A 31 9.06 11.79 1.49
CA THR A 31 7.93 11.32 0.67
C THR A 31 8.24 9.97 0.01
N VAL A 32 7.18 9.25 -0.36
CA VAL A 32 7.30 8.00 -1.11
C VAL A 32 7.30 8.30 -2.60
N THR A 33 8.23 7.68 -3.33
CA THR A 33 8.36 7.78 -4.78
C THR A 33 8.59 6.39 -5.39
N ARG A 34 8.50 6.31 -6.72
CA ARG A 34 8.80 5.10 -7.51
C ARG A 34 8.14 3.82 -6.98
N ILE A 35 6.82 3.87 -6.76
CA ILE A 35 6.06 2.71 -6.32
C ILE A 35 5.98 1.68 -7.46
N VAL A 36 6.42 0.45 -7.19
CA VAL A 36 6.38 -0.71 -8.08
C VAL A 36 5.60 -1.82 -7.39
N PHE A 37 4.56 -2.33 -8.02
CA PHE A 37 3.81 -3.48 -7.52
C PHE A 37 4.54 -4.76 -7.88
N LEU A 38 4.99 -5.49 -6.86
CA LEU A 38 5.62 -6.81 -7.01
C LEU A 38 4.55 -7.91 -7.10
N ARG A 39 3.49 -7.79 -6.29
CA ARG A 39 2.37 -8.72 -6.25
C ARG A 39 1.07 -7.99 -5.95
N SER A 40 -0.03 -8.44 -6.54
CA SER A 40 -1.36 -7.88 -6.30
C SER A 40 -2.42 -8.91 -6.64
N GLU A 41 -3.02 -9.48 -5.63
CA GLU A 41 -4.05 -10.52 -5.75
C GLU A 41 -5.26 -10.14 -4.90
N PRO A 42 -6.48 -10.07 -5.47
CA PRO A 42 -6.80 -10.09 -6.90
C PRO A 42 -6.15 -8.92 -7.65
N HIS A 43 -6.01 -9.07 -8.96
CA HIS A 43 -5.37 -8.03 -9.77
C HIS A 43 -6.16 -6.71 -9.69
N ASN A 44 -5.46 -5.61 -9.47
CA ASN A 44 -5.95 -4.23 -9.42
C ASN A 44 -6.92 -3.85 -8.28
N LEU A 45 -7.71 -4.79 -7.73
CA LEU A 45 -8.76 -4.50 -6.74
C LEU A 45 -8.27 -3.69 -5.52
N PHE A 46 -7.05 -3.95 -5.06
CA PHE A 46 -6.46 -3.32 -3.88
C PHE A 46 -5.36 -2.29 -4.21
N ARG A 47 -4.95 -2.17 -5.48
CA ARG A 47 -3.81 -1.32 -5.86
C ARG A 47 -4.09 0.15 -5.61
N ASP A 48 -5.26 0.62 -6.00
CA ASP A 48 -5.60 2.04 -5.89
C ASP A 48 -5.62 2.53 -4.44
N GLU A 49 -6.16 1.71 -3.52
CA GLU A 49 -6.17 2.04 -2.10
C GLU A 49 -4.76 2.03 -1.49
N VAL A 50 -3.87 1.17 -2.00
CA VAL A 50 -2.45 1.18 -1.63
C VAL A 50 -1.76 2.46 -2.11
N VAL A 51 -1.96 2.87 -3.36
CA VAL A 51 -1.40 4.13 -3.88
C VAL A 51 -1.91 5.33 -3.08
N LYS A 52 -3.23 5.42 -2.85
CA LYS A 52 -3.86 6.52 -2.09
C LYS A 52 -3.32 6.62 -0.66
N ALA A 53 -3.06 5.48 -0.02
CA ALA A 53 -2.47 5.44 1.32
C ALA A 53 -0.99 5.87 1.30
N MET A 54 -0.19 5.31 0.40
CA MET A 54 1.24 5.60 0.30
C MET A 54 1.53 7.05 -0.09
N ALA A 55 0.66 7.69 -0.88
CA ALA A 55 0.75 9.12 -1.19
C ALA A 55 0.70 10.01 0.07
N LYS A 56 0.06 9.52 1.15
CA LYS A 56 -0.05 10.23 2.45
C LYS A 56 1.10 9.90 3.40
N TRP A 57 1.93 8.92 3.09
CA TRP A 57 3.03 8.53 3.96
C TRP A 57 4.09 9.61 4.04
N ARG A 58 4.59 9.82 5.25
CA ARG A 58 5.71 10.73 5.52
C ARG A 58 6.69 10.02 6.44
N PHE A 59 7.92 9.88 5.97
CA PHE A 59 9.06 9.32 6.69
C PHE A 59 9.95 10.44 7.23
N GLU A 60 10.99 10.08 7.99
CA GLU A 60 11.99 11.03 8.46
C GLU A 60 12.70 11.70 7.27
N LYS A 61 12.80 13.03 7.33
CA LYS A 61 13.55 13.82 6.34
C LYS A 61 15.04 13.52 6.43
N ASN A 62 15.76 13.74 5.33
CA ASN A 62 17.19 13.53 5.18
C ASN A 62 17.65 12.09 5.39
N ARG A 63 16.73 11.11 5.30
CA ARG A 63 17.03 9.67 5.25
C ARG A 63 16.48 9.04 3.97
N PRO A 64 17.02 9.37 2.78
CA PRO A 64 16.57 8.72 1.56
C PRO A 64 16.91 7.24 1.58
N CYS A 65 16.00 6.40 1.10
CA CYS A 65 16.18 4.94 1.02
C CYS A 65 15.60 4.41 -0.28
N GLN A 66 16.24 3.43 -0.90
CA GLN A 66 15.79 2.86 -2.16
C GLN A 66 15.36 1.41 -1.98
N GLY A 67 14.35 1.01 -2.74
CA GLY A 67 13.91 -0.38 -2.84
C GLY A 67 13.29 -0.96 -1.58
N VAL A 68 12.67 -0.13 -0.75
CA VAL A 68 11.95 -0.54 0.44
C VAL A 68 10.77 -1.41 0.03
N LYS A 69 10.65 -2.60 0.64
CA LYS A 69 9.53 -3.52 0.39
C LYS A 69 8.49 -3.42 1.50
N ARG A 70 7.21 -3.50 1.11
CA ARG A 70 6.10 -3.61 2.06
C ARG A 70 5.01 -4.52 1.53
N GLN A 71 4.36 -5.21 2.45
CA GLN A 71 3.24 -6.09 2.18
C GLN A 71 1.99 -5.59 2.91
N PHE A 72 0.84 -5.70 2.25
CA PHE A 72 -0.48 -5.41 2.78
C PHE A 72 -1.35 -6.65 2.62
N ILE A 73 -1.94 -7.11 3.73
CA ILE A 73 -2.88 -8.22 3.75
C ILE A 73 -4.28 -7.63 4.00
N PHE A 74 -5.20 -7.94 3.11
CA PHE A 74 -6.60 -7.53 3.19
C PHE A 74 -7.43 -8.75 3.59
N THR A 75 -7.98 -8.70 4.79
CA THR A 75 -8.95 -9.67 5.30
C THR A 75 -10.24 -8.97 5.67
N PRO A 76 -11.42 -9.44 5.22
CA PRO A 76 -12.67 -8.87 5.66
C PRO A 76 -12.83 -9.13 7.16
N SER A 77 -13.40 -8.17 7.87
CA SER A 77 -13.94 -8.42 9.21
C SER A 77 -14.96 -9.55 9.12
N ARG A 78 -15.01 -10.40 10.15
CA ARG A 78 -15.96 -11.51 10.24
C ARG A 78 -17.39 -10.98 9.96
N PRO A 79 -18.23 -11.71 9.20
CA PRO A 79 -19.64 -11.36 9.02
C PRO A 79 -20.36 -11.19 10.35
#